data_AF-A0A7S0A122-F1
#
_entry.id   AF-A0A7S0A122-F1
#
_cell.length_a   1.000
_cell.length_b   1.000
_cell.length_c   1.000
_cell.angle_alpha   90.00
_cell.angle_beta   90.00
_cell.angle_gamma   90.00
#
_symmetry.space_group_name_H-M   'P 1'
#
loop_
_entity.id
_entity.type
_entity.pdbx_description
1 polymer ?
#
loop_
_entity_poly.entity_id
_entity_poly.type
_entity_poly.pdbx_seq_one_letter_code
_entity_poly.pdbx_strand_id
1 'polypeptide(L)'
;SLMESGGVSISMVVEVWDMREHLKIPLSKVNETSEMILNGTFVSNTQKGIWQFTPGVPHPRGLTGCQFWTSWEVVIIFGTNLCNVDSFRSLRMFCPESCKCKAEDEECPDTCPPR
;
A
#
# COMPACT_ATOMS: atom_id res chain seq x y z
N SER A 1 -1.74 -20.41 -35.97
CA SER A 1 -2.98 -19.76 -35.51
C SER A 1 -3.45 -20.50 -34.28
N LEU A 2 -3.40 -19.83 -33.13
CA LEU A 2 -4.19 -20.01 -31.90
C LEU A 2 -3.55 -19.08 -30.87
N MET A 3 -4.03 -17.84 -30.85
CA MET A 3 -3.74 -16.87 -29.80
C MET A 3 -4.47 -17.34 -28.54
N GLU A 4 -3.73 -17.67 -27.48
CA GLU A 4 -4.31 -17.83 -26.15
C GLU A 4 -4.86 -16.48 -25.70
N SER A 5 -6.18 -16.41 -25.57
CA SER A 5 -6.88 -15.27 -25.00
C SER A 5 -6.70 -15.33 -23.48
N GLY A 6 -5.85 -14.45 -22.95
CA GLY A 6 -5.71 -14.22 -21.52
C GLY A 6 -7.02 -13.69 -20.91
N GLY A 7 -7.88 -14.60 -20.48
CA GLY A 7 -9.08 -14.26 -19.72
C GLY A 7 -8.71 -13.82 -18.31
N VAL A 8 -9.13 -12.62 -17.91
CA VAL A 8 -9.07 -12.18 -16.51
C VAL A 8 -10.02 -13.05 -15.68
N SER A 9 -9.50 -13.70 -14.63
CA SER A 9 -10.31 -14.55 -13.75
C SER A 9 -11.44 -13.75 -13.09
N ILE A 10 -12.64 -14.33 -12.98
CA ILE A 10 -13.77 -13.73 -12.26
C ILE A 10 -13.39 -13.42 -10.81
N SER A 11 -12.54 -14.23 -10.17
CA SER A 11 -12.02 -13.95 -8.82
C SER A 11 -11.20 -12.65 -8.77
N MET A 12 -10.33 -12.46 -9.76
CA MET A 12 -9.48 -11.28 -9.89
C MET A 12 -10.31 -10.03 -10.20
N VAL A 13 -11.40 -10.17 -10.96
CA VAL A 13 -12.37 -9.09 -11.17
C VAL A 13 -13.06 -8.73 -9.85
N VAL A 14 -13.60 -9.69 -9.12
CA VAL A 14 -14.30 -9.46 -7.83
C VAL A 14 -13.39 -8.77 -6.81
N GLU A 15 -12.14 -9.21 -6.69
CA GLU A 15 -11.15 -8.57 -5.82
C GLU A 15 -10.90 -7.11 -6.24
N VAL A 16 -10.75 -6.83 -7.54
CA VAL A 16 -10.56 -5.46 -8.06
C VAL A 16 -11.76 -4.55 -7.79
N TRP A 17 -12.99 -5.07 -7.87
CA TRP A 17 -14.21 -4.29 -7.56
C TRP A 17 -14.33 -3.94 -6.08
N ASP A 18 -13.96 -4.85 -5.18
CA ASP A 18 -14.05 -4.66 -3.73
C ASP A 18 -13.00 -3.64 -3.23
N MET A 19 -11.77 -3.74 -3.73
CA MET A 19 -10.70 -2.80 -3.40
C MET A 19 -11.07 -1.34 -3.73
N ARG A 20 -11.79 -1.13 -4.84
CA ARG A 20 -12.17 0.21 -5.29
C ARG A 20 -13.08 0.95 -4.31
N GLU A 21 -14.11 0.28 -3.80
CA GLU A 21 -15.10 0.87 -2.89
C GLU A 21 -14.45 1.33 -1.58
N HIS A 22 -13.51 0.51 -1.10
CA HIS A 22 -12.74 0.77 0.09
C HIS A 22 -11.73 1.91 -0.06
N LEU A 23 -11.04 1.98 -1.21
CA LEU A 23 -10.04 3.01 -1.50
C LEU A 23 -10.66 4.33 -1.97
N LYS A 24 -11.97 4.36 -2.26
CA LYS A 24 -12.71 5.51 -2.83
C LYS A 24 -12.10 6.01 -4.15
N ILE A 25 -11.53 5.11 -4.95
CA ILE A 25 -10.94 5.43 -6.25
C ILE A 25 -12.05 5.43 -7.31
N PRO A 26 -12.29 6.55 -8.03
CA PRO A 26 -13.25 6.56 -9.14
C PRO A 26 -12.84 5.55 -10.23
N LEU A 27 -13.81 4.89 -10.87
CA LEU A 27 -13.53 3.96 -11.99
C LEU A 27 -12.68 4.62 -13.09
N SER A 28 -12.92 5.90 -13.36
CA SER A 28 -12.16 6.69 -14.34
C SER A 28 -10.68 6.89 -13.99
N LYS A 29 -10.28 6.60 -12.75
CA LYS A 29 -8.94 6.81 -12.21
C LYS A 29 -8.17 5.51 -11.95
N VAL A 30 -8.77 4.34 -12.19
CA VAL A 30 -8.12 3.04 -11.92
C VAL A 30 -6.85 2.87 -12.74
N ASN A 31 -6.90 3.10 -14.06
CA ASN A 31 -5.71 2.96 -14.91
C ASN A 31 -4.60 3.92 -14.52
N GLU A 32 -4.93 5.20 -14.25
CA GLU A 32 -3.97 6.21 -13.79
C GLU A 32 -3.33 5.79 -12.46
N THR A 33 -4.12 5.25 -11.52
CA THR A 33 -3.61 4.75 -10.25
C THR A 33 -2.63 3.60 -10.46
N SER A 34 -2.99 2.62 -11.28
CA SER A 34 -2.13 1.48 -11.61
C SER A 34 -0.82 1.92 -12.25
N GLU A 35 -0.87 2.82 -13.23
CA GLU A 35 0.32 3.37 -13.88
C GLU A 35 1.24 4.06 -12.89
N MET A 36 0.70 4.86 -11.98
CA MET A 36 1.48 5.55 -10.95
C MET A 36 2.17 4.62 -9.95
N ILE A 37 1.51 3.51 -9.61
CA ILE A 37 2.10 2.48 -8.74
C ILE A 37 3.27 1.82 -9.48
N LEU A 38 3.03 1.40 -10.73
CA LEU A 38 4.02 0.67 -11.54
C LEU A 38 5.24 1.53 -11.93
N ASN A 39 5.04 2.81 -12.21
CA ASN A 39 6.13 3.72 -12.60
C ASN A 39 6.82 4.41 -11.40
N GLY A 40 6.39 4.11 -10.16
CA GLY A 40 6.97 4.66 -8.94
C GLY A 40 6.54 6.10 -8.60
N THR A 41 5.69 6.74 -9.40
CA THR A 41 5.15 8.08 -9.11
C THR A 41 4.41 8.11 -7.77
N PHE A 42 3.73 7.02 -7.40
CA PHE A 42 3.10 6.86 -6.09
C PHE A 42 4.09 7.08 -4.94
N VAL A 43 5.24 6.42 -5.00
CA VAL A 43 6.31 6.52 -3.99
C VAL A 43 6.99 7.89 -4.05
N SER A 44 7.24 8.44 -5.24
CA SER A 44 7.85 9.77 -5.38
C SER A 44 6.96 10.88 -4.80
N ASN A 45 5.65 10.77 -4.97
CA ASN A 45 4.69 11.74 -4.45
C ASN A 45 4.64 11.72 -2.92
N THR A 46 4.59 10.55 -2.31
CA THR A 46 4.58 10.39 -0.86
C THR A 46 5.89 10.89 -0.22
N GLN A 47 7.04 10.73 -0.88
CA GLN A 47 8.30 11.35 -0.46
C GLN A 47 8.27 12.89 -0.49
N LYS A 48 7.45 13.49 -1.37
CA LYS A 48 7.19 14.94 -1.44
C LYS A 48 6.07 15.38 -0.48
N GLY A 49 5.56 14.49 0.37
CA GLY A 49 4.46 14.79 1.30
C GLY A 49 3.08 14.81 0.63
N ILE A 50 2.94 14.25 -0.57
CA ILE A 50 1.66 14.15 -1.28
C ILE A 50 1.04 12.77 -0.98
N TRP A 51 0.06 12.77 -0.07
CA TRP A 51 -0.58 11.55 0.46
C TRP A 51 -1.91 11.23 -0.25
N GLN A 52 -1.80 10.86 -1.52
CA GLN A 52 -2.94 10.54 -2.39
C GLN A 52 -2.70 9.23 -3.14
N PHE A 53 -3.75 8.47 -3.43
CA PHE A 53 -3.61 7.24 -4.22
C PHE A 53 -3.40 7.54 -5.70
N THR A 54 -3.99 8.63 -6.18
CA THR A 54 -3.87 9.16 -7.55
C THR A 54 -4.20 10.65 -7.52
N PRO A 55 -3.80 11.47 -8.52
CA PRO A 55 -4.11 12.89 -8.58
C PRO A 55 -5.58 13.22 -8.30
N GLY A 56 -5.78 13.96 -7.21
CA GLY A 56 -7.11 14.40 -6.75
C GLY A 56 -7.86 13.39 -5.90
N VAL A 57 -7.27 12.24 -5.57
CA VAL A 57 -7.87 11.21 -4.69
C VAL A 57 -7.01 11.04 -3.45
N PRO A 58 -7.24 11.86 -2.40
CA PRO A 58 -6.48 11.75 -1.16
C PRO A 58 -6.76 10.42 -0.44
N HIS A 59 -5.89 10.05 0.49
CA HIS A 59 -6.15 8.91 1.38
C HIS A 59 -7.53 9.08 2.05
N PRO A 60 -8.43 8.08 2.03
CA PRO A 60 -9.84 8.23 2.44
C PRO A 60 -10.02 8.56 3.93
N ARG A 61 -9.02 8.22 4.74
CA ARG A 61 -8.92 8.57 6.17
C ARG A 61 -7.99 9.76 6.48
N GLY A 62 -7.43 10.40 5.45
CA GLY A 62 -6.50 11.53 5.61
C GLY A 62 -5.17 11.18 6.30
N LEU A 63 -4.74 9.92 6.23
CA LEU A 63 -3.49 9.47 6.87
C LEU A 63 -2.27 9.95 6.09
N THR A 64 -1.19 10.20 6.82
CA THR A 64 0.10 10.67 6.27
C THR A 64 1.26 9.92 6.92
N GLY A 65 2.46 9.95 6.32
CA GLY A 65 3.67 9.40 6.93
C GLY A 65 3.57 7.89 7.19
N CYS A 66 4.05 7.45 8.35
CA CYS A 66 3.98 6.04 8.73
C CYS A 66 2.54 5.52 8.83
N GLN A 67 1.60 6.33 9.33
CA GLN A 67 0.19 5.91 9.42
C GLN A 67 -0.42 5.63 8.04
N PHE A 68 0.02 6.37 7.00
CA PHE A 68 -0.36 6.09 5.62
C PHE A 68 0.23 4.76 5.15
N TRP A 69 1.54 4.57 5.30
CA TRP A 69 2.23 3.39 4.78
C TRP A 69 1.86 2.08 5.48
N THR A 70 1.47 2.14 6.75
CA THR A 70 1.01 0.98 7.52
C THR A 70 -0.52 0.87 7.53
N SER A 71 -1.22 1.63 6.68
CA SER A 71 -2.67 1.59 6.55
C SER A 71 -3.13 0.31 5.85
N TRP A 72 -4.33 -0.18 6.19
CA TRP A 72 -4.90 -1.34 5.50
C TRP A 72 -5.20 -1.04 4.02
N GLU A 73 -5.44 0.22 3.66
CA GLU A 73 -5.57 0.65 2.27
C GLU A 73 -4.30 0.43 1.46
N VAL A 74 -3.13 0.73 2.05
CA VAL A 74 -1.84 0.44 1.42
C VAL A 74 -1.59 -1.07 1.37
N VAL A 75 -1.99 -1.84 2.39
CA VAL A 75 -1.94 -3.32 2.35
C VAL A 75 -2.76 -3.86 1.18
N ILE A 76 -3.94 -3.30 0.92
CA ILE A 76 -4.76 -3.68 -0.24
C ILE A 76 -4.04 -3.39 -1.55
N ILE A 77 -3.44 -2.20 -1.69
CA ILE A 77 -2.77 -1.79 -2.93
C ILE A 77 -1.55 -2.67 -3.24
N PHE A 78 -0.73 -2.96 -2.23
CA PHE A 78 0.52 -3.72 -2.42
C PHE A 78 0.37 -5.23 -2.18
N GLY A 79 -0.79 -5.68 -1.68
CA GLY A 79 -1.04 -7.07 -1.33
C GLY A 79 -0.21 -7.59 -0.14
N THR A 80 0.48 -6.72 0.59
CA THR A 80 1.33 -7.11 1.72
C THR A 80 1.37 -6.04 2.80
N ASN A 81 1.58 -6.47 4.05
CA ASN A 81 1.84 -5.57 5.16
C ASN A 81 3.30 -5.16 5.16
N LEU A 82 3.58 -3.88 4.90
CA LEU A 82 4.93 -3.34 4.85
C LEU A 82 5.65 -3.37 6.22
N CYS A 83 4.96 -3.69 7.32
CA CYS A 83 5.55 -3.98 8.62
C CYS A 83 5.98 -5.44 8.80
N ASN A 84 5.74 -6.34 7.84
CA ASN A 84 6.25 -7.71 7.92
C ASN A 84 7.75 -7.72 7.61
N VAL A 85 8.47 -8.68 8.18
CA VAL A 85 9.84 -8.99 7.80
C VAL A 85 9.76 -10.08 6.72
N ASP A 86 10.18 -9.75 5.51
CA ASP A 86 10.02 -10.58 4.31
C ASP A 86 11.16 -10.27 3.32
N SER A 87 10.99 -10.63 2.05
CA SER A 87 11.87 -10.35 0.91
C SER A 87 12.06 -8.87 0.56
N PHE A 88 11.43 -7.96 1.31
CA PHE A 88 11.60 -6.51 1.20
C PHE A 88 11.98 -5.91 2.56
N ARG A 89 12.53 -4.69 2.54
CA ARG A 89 12.87 -3.96 3.76
C ARG A 89 11.61 -3.59 4.53
N SER A 90 11.49 -4.07 5.77
CA SER A 90 10.35 -3.74 6.61
C SER A 90 10.35 -2.26 7.00
N LEU A 91 9.16 -1.70 7.21
CA LEU A 91 8.98 -0.37 7.78
C LEU A 91 9.24 -0.33 9.28
N ARG A 92 9.40 -1.47 9.97
CA ARG A 92 9.58 -1.52 11.44
C ARG A 92 10.68 -0.59 11.95
N MET A 93 11.81 -0.51 11.25
CA MET A 93 12.92 0.36 11.62
C MET A 93 12.58 1.86 11.47
N PHE A 94 11.74 2.22 10.50
CA PHE A 94 11.39 3.61 10.19
C PHE A 94 10.07 4.08 10.82
N CYS A 95 9.18 3.13 11.10
CA CYS A 95 7.81 3.33 11.56
C CYS A 95 7.48 2.40 12.75
N PRO A 96 8.32 2.36 13.80
CA PRO A 96 8.19 1.37 14.87
C PRO A 96 6.85 1.46 15.60
N GLU A 97 6.35 2.68 15.86
CA GLU A 97 5.07 2.88 16.53
C GLU A 97 3.88 2.41 15.70
N SER A 98 3.88 2.73 14.40
CA SER A 98 2.79 2.35 13.48
C SER A 98 2.81 0.85 13.18
N CYS A 99 3.99 0.24 13.17
CA CYS A 99 4.17 -1.21 13.09
C CYS A 99 3.99 -1.93 14.44
N LYS A 100 3.74 -1.19 15.52
CA LYS A 100 3.56 -1.72 16.88
C LYS A 100 4.74 -2.57 17.38
N CYS A 101 5.95 -2.16 17.02
CA CYS A 101 7.19 -2.80 17.45
C CYS A 101 7.31 -2.89 18.97
N LYS A 102 7.86 -4.01 19.43
CA LYS A 102 8.41 -4.19 20.77
C LYS A 102 9.93 -4.34 20.70
N ALA A 103 10.61 -4.11 21.83
CA ALA A 103 12.01 -4.46 21.95
C ALA A 103 12.20 -5.96 21.63
N GLU A 104 13.32 -6.30 21.00
CA GLU A 104 13.68 -7.66 20.57
C GLU A 104 12.84 -8.25 19.43
N ASP A 105 11.83 -7.53 18.92
CA ASP A 105 11.16 -7.91 17.67
C ASP A 105 12.13 -7.70 16.48
N GLU A 106 12.08 -8.63 15.51
CA GLU A 106 12.93 -8.56 14.32
C GLU A 106 12.70 -7.27 13.51
N GLU A 107 13.80 -6.64 13.09
CA GLU A 107 13.87 -5.33 12.41
C GLU A 107 13.23 -4.14 13.17
N CYS A 108 12.93 -4.30 14.47
CA CYS A 108 12.53 -3.19 15.33
C CYS A 108 13.75 -2.56 16.04
N PRO A 109 13.71 -1.24 16.32
CA PRO A 109 14.72 -0.59 17.14
C PRO A 109 14.77 -1.16 18.57
N ASP A 110 15.97 -1.34 19.12
CA ASP A 110 16.16 -1.75 20.54
C ASP A 110 15.57 -0.74 21.55
N THR A 111 15.33 0.49 21.11
CA THR A 111 14.70 1.55 21.92
C THR A 111 13.19 1.42 22.02
N CYS A 112 12.56 0.44 21.36
CA CYS A 112 11.13 0.20 21.47
C CYS A 112 10.73 -0.22 22.90
N PRO A 113 9.46 -0.05 23.29
CA PRO A 113 8.98 -0.52 24.59
C PRO A 113 9.20 -2.03 24.74
N PRO A 114 9.43 -2.52 25.98
CA PRO A 114 9.55 -3.95 26.22
C PRO A 114 8.29 -4.70 25.78
N ARG A 115 8.49 -5.98 25.45
CA ARG A 115 7.46 -6.86 24.91
C ARG A 115 6.33 -7.13 25.89
#